data_AF-A0A1Y4VFU3-F1
#
_entry.id   AF-A0A1Y4VFU3-F1
#
_cell.length_a   1.000
_cell.length_b   1.000
_cell.length_c   1.000
_cell.angle_alpha   90.00
_cell.angle_beta   90.00
_cell.angle_gamma   90.00
#
_symmetry.space_group_name_H-M   'P 1'
#
loop_
_entity.id
_entity.type
_entity.pdbx_description
1 polymer ?
#
loop_
_entity_poly.entity_id
_entity_poly.type
_entity_poly.pdbx_seq_one_letter_code
_entity_poly.pdbx_strand_id
1 'polypeptide(L)'
;MELSEVRKNIDRVDGEIRKLFMERMSLADQVACIKAETEDVIYKPDREEAIIKKQTEGMDARLVREYTALIKRIMEVSRKYQYGRTMELRDCFPFEYAREALEVKRLCMVKEELYICDCCSKDDVLTVDSYEEIGAAMENGQADAGMGIIEEVGVGVSDALHSLLLNHAFYITDCRVRREKDSRQKVVTFARRLEVLPEHNRIKIMFECPNRSGSLSSILSMISDYGVNLTEIHSRPFQQGDTWNYRFFAELSANMDTKEIRALLYQLSQETEELKILGSYRCEGDF
;
A
#
# COMPACT_ATOMS: atom_id res chain seq x y z
N MET A 1 18.64 44.45 -13.29
CA MET A 1 19.21 43.12 -12.98
C MET A 1 18.94 42.26 -14.18
N GLU A 2 20.00 41.80 -14.85
CA GLU A 2 19.88 40.94 -16.03
C GLU A 2 19.48 39.52 -15.62
N LEU A 3 18.84 38.77 -16.52
CA LEU A 3 18.42 37.38 -16.25
C LEU A 3 19.60 36.50 -15.81
N SER A 4 20.79 36.74 -16.36
CA SER A 4 22.02 36.03 -16.01
C SER A 4 22.45 36.28 -14.56
N GLU A 5 22.27 37.50 -14.04
CA GLU A 5 22.55 37.86 -12.65
C GLU A 5 21.53 37.22 -11.71
N VAL A 6 20.25 37.18 -12.10
CA VAL A 6 19.20 36.50 -11.33
C VAL A 6 19.52 35.02 -11.19
N ARG A 7 19.91 34.35 -12.28
CA ARG A 7 20.26 32.92 -12.26
C ARG A 7 21.44 32.62 -11.34
N LYS A 8 22.51 33.44 -11.37
CA LYS A 8 23.63 33.31 -10.43
C LYS A 8 23.19 33.43 -8.97
N ASN A 9 22.22 34.29 -8.69
CA ASN A 9 21.66 34.42 -7.34
C ASN A 9 20.82 33.19 -6.95
N ILE A 10 20.07 32.60 -7.87
CA ILE A 10 19.34 31.35 -7.66
C ILE A 10 20.33 30.21 -7.35
N ASP A 11 21.38 30.03 -8.16
CA ASP A 11 22.39 28.98 -7.95
C ASP A 11 23.03 29.08 -6.56
N ARG A 12 23.30 30.31 -6.11
CA ARG A 12 23.81 30.57 -4.75
C ARG A 12 22.81 30.16 -3.69
N VAL A 13 21.53 30.51 -3.85
CA VAL A 13 20.46 30.14 -2.90
C VAL A 13 20.26 28.63 -2.85
N ASP A 14 20.24 27.96 -4.00
CA ASP A 14 20.12 26.50 -4.10
C ASP A 14 21.28 25.78 -3.40
N GLY A 15 22.50 26.35 -3.49
CA GLY A 15 23.66 25.89 -2.74
C GLY A 15 23.46 25.94 -1.22
N GLU A 16 22.84 27.00 -0.69
CA GLU A 16 22.52 27.11 0.74
C GLU A 16 21.35 26.19 1.15
N ILE A 17 20.32 26.05 0.30
CA ILE A 17 19.22 25.11 0.53
C ILE A 17 19.78 23.69 0.64
N ARG A 18 20.72 23.29 -0.22
CA ARG A 18 21.36 21.98 -0.15
C ARG A 18 22.09 21.76 1.17
N LYS A 19 22.82 22.76 1.69
CA LYS A 19 23.52 22.66 2.98
C LYS A 19 22.52 22.44 4.13
N LEU A 20 21.47 23.27 4.19
CA LEU A 20 20.42 23.16 5.20
C LEU A 20 19.65 21.85 5.10
N PHE A 21 19.45 21.34 3.88
CA PHE A 21 18.83 20.03 3.66
C PHE A 21 19.69 18.90 4.22
N MET A 22 21.01 18.91 4.01
CA MET A 22 21.90 17.88 4.58
C MET A 22 21.86 17.90 6.12
N GLU A 23 21.89 19.09 6.72
CA GLU A 23 21.75 19.25 8.17
C GLU A 23 20.38 18.71 8.65
N ARG A 24 19.31 19.04 7.94
CA ARG A 24 17.96 18.52 8.24
C ARG A 24 17.90 16.99 8.19
N MET A 25 18.55 16.35 7.23
CA MET A 25 18.58 14.89 7.15
C MET A 25 19.40 14.26 8.27
N SER A 26 20.51 14.89 8.70
CA SER A 26 21.24 14.46 9.90
C SER A 26 20.37 14.54 11.16
N LEU A 27 19.55 15.58 11.29
CA LEU A 27 18.60 15.70 12.41
C LEU A 27 17.48 14.66 12.32
N ALA A 28 17.02 14.33 11.10
CA ALA A 28 16.03 13.27 10.90
C ALA A 28 16.56 11.89 11.32
N ASP A 29 17.83 11.58 11.03
CA ASP A 29 18.48 10.35 11.51
C ASP A 29 18.56 10.29 13.03
N GLN A 30 18.94 11.40 13.70
CA GLN A 30 18.94 11.48 15.15
C GLN A 30 17.54 11.26 15.74
N VAL A 31 16.50 11.83 15.12
CA VAL A 31 15.11 11.59 15.53
C VAL A 31 14.74 10.11 15.36
N ALA A 32 15.15 9.46 14.27
CA ALA A 32 14.92 8.04 14.08
C ALA A 32 15.61 7.20 15.16
N CYS A 33 16.86 7.51 15.51
CA CYS A 33 17.59 6.83 16.57
C CYS A 33 16.88 6.98 17.93
N ILE A 34 16.46 8.19 18.30
CA ILE A 34 15.76 8.44 19.56
C ILE A 34 14.42 7.71 19.59
N LYS A 35 13.63 7.78 18.51
CA LYS A 35 12.33 7.10 18.44
C LYS A 35 12.46 5.59 18.38
N ALA A 36 13.59 5.08 17.89
CA ALA A 36 13.87 3.66 17.92
C ALA A 36 13.97 3.14 19.37
N GLU A 37 14.52 3.95 20.27
CA GLU A 37 14.67 3.62 21.70
C GLU A 37 13.38 3.89 22.51
N THR A 38 12.66 4.96 22.20
CA THR A 38 11.48 5.38 22.99
C THR A 38 10.15 4.81 22.50
N GLU A 39 10.14 4.18 21.33
CA GLU A 39 8.94 3.67 20.64
C GLU A 39 7.88 4.74 20.30
N ASP A 40 8.25 6.02 20.35
CA ASP A 40 7.35 7.14 20.03
C ASP A 40 7.03 7.21 18.52
N VAL A 41 5.81 7.64 18.19
CA VAL A 41 5.34 7.69 16.80
C VAL A 41 6.10 8.72 15.95
N ILE A 42 6.38 8.36 14.70
CA ILE A 42 7.10 9.24 13.76
C ILE A 42 6.23 10.42 13.36
N TYR A 43 5.04 10.13 12.83
CA TYR A 43 4.12 11.14 12.34
C TYR A 43 3.27 11.75 13.46
N LYS A 44 3.31 13.08 13.59
CA LYS A 44 2.53 13.87 14.55
C LYS A 44 1.90 15.07 13.85
N PRO A 45 0.66 14.97 13.32
CA PRO A 45 0.09 16.01 12.47
C PRO A 45 -0.02 17.37 13.16
N ASP A 46 -0.48 17.40 14.41
CA ASP A 46 -0.62 18.66 15.17
C ASP A 46 0.73 19.37 15.36
N ARG A 47 1.81 18.59 15.53
CA ARG A 47 3.17 19.14 15.63
C ARG A 47 3.61 19.74 14.30
N GLU A 48 3.33 19.08 13.18
CA GLU A 48 3.67 19.60 11.85
C GLU A 48 2.89 20.88 11.54
N GLU A 49 1.59 20.92 11.87
CA GLU A 49 0.75 22.10 11.70
C GLU A 49 1.25 23.28 12.56
N ALA A 50 1.62 23.02 13.82
CA ALA A 50 2.21 24.04 14.69
C ALA A 50 3.54 24.58 14.15
N ILE A 51 4.38 23.72 13.58
CA ILE A 51 5.64 24.15 12.94
C ILE A 51 5.35 25.01 11.71
N ILE A 52 4.43 24.59 10.84
CA ILE A 52 4.04 25.34 9.64
C ILE A 52 3.55 26.72 10.04
N LYS A 53 2.59 26.79 10.98
CA LYS A 53 2.03 28.06 11.46
C LYS A 53 3.13 29.00 11.95
N LYS A 54 4.05 28.50 12.79
CA LYS A 54 5.18 29.28 13.30
C LYS A 54 6.13 29.76 12.19
N GLN A 55 6.43 28.93 11.20
CA GLN A 55 7.34 29.30 10.11
C GLN A 55 6.70 30.29 9.12
N THR A 56 5.38 30.27 8.99
CA THR A 56 4.64 31.19 8.10
C THR A 56 4.26 32.53 8.73
N GLU A 57 4.45 32.67 10.05
CA GLU A 57 4.08 33.88 10.78
C GLU A 57 4.87 35.10 10.31
N GLY A 58 4.16 36.18 9.95
CA GLY A 58 4.77 37.42 9.46
C GLY A 58 5.32 37.37 8.03
N MET A 59 5.15 36.26 7.30
CA MET A 59 5.53 36.16 5.89
C MET A 59 4.58 36.98 4.99
N ASP A 60 5.07 37.38 3.81
CA ASP A 60 4.22 37.93 2.75
C ASP A 60 3.12 36.92 2.40
N ALA A 61 1.86 37.33 2.51
CA ALA A 61 0.69 36.50 2.26
C ALA A 61 0.71 35.81 0.88
N ARG A 62 1.38 36.42 -0.11
CA ARG A 62 1.52 35.86 -1.46
C ARG A 62 2.48 34.67 -1.56
N LEU A 63 3.31 34.43 -0.55
CA LEU A 63 4.30 33.34 -0.52
C LEU A 63 3.98 32.25 0.50
N VAL A 64 3.02 32.49 1.39
CA VAL A 64 2.66 31.55 2.47
C VAL A 64 2.24 30.19 1.91
N ARG A 65 1.47 30.16 0.82
CA ARG A 65 0.97 28.92 0.22
C ARG A 65 2.11 28.07 -0.36
N GLU A 66 3.01 28.71 -1.09
CA GLU A 66 4.14 28.11 -1.78
C GLU A 66 5.17 27.59 -0.77
N TYR A 67 5.48 28.40 0.25
CA TYR A 67 6.36 27.98 1.33
C TYR A 67 5.76 26.82 2.16
N THR A 68 4.45 26.85 2.42
CA THR A 68 3.76 25.74 3.10
C THR A 68 3.88 24.43 2.32
N ALA A 69 3.76 24.47 0.99
CA ALA A 69 3.96 23.29 0.16
C ALA A 69 5.41 22.77 0.24
N LEU A 70 6.40 23.68 0.17
CA LEU A 70 7.81 23.32 0.31
C LEU A 70 8.13 22.66 1.66
N ILE A 71 7.68 23.25 2.77
CA ILE A 71 8.03 22.74 4.09
C ILE A 71 7.33 21.41 4.39
N LYS A 72 6.07 21.22 3.94
CA LYS A 72 5.38 19.92 4.01
C LYS A 72 6.17 18.85 3.27
N ARG A 73 6.68 19.18 2.08
CA ARG A 73 7.49 18.25 1.30
C ARG A 73 8.80 17.86 2.00
N ILE A 74 9.48 18.83 2.62
CA ILE A 74 10.67 18.57 3.44
C ILE A 74 10.35 17.66 4.63
N MET A 75 9.19 17.87 5.29
CA MET A 75 8.73 17.03 6.39
C MET A 75 8.45 15.60 5.92
N GLU A 76 7.74 15.41 4.80
CA GLU A 76 7.46 14.10 4.20
C GLU A 76 8.75 13.33 3.90
N VAL A 77 9.73 13.97 3.25
CA VAL A 77 11.04 13.35 2.96
C VAL A 77 11.76 12.96 4.26
N SER A 78 11.70 13.81 5.28
CA SER A 78 12.28 13.51 6.59
C SER A 78 11.59 12.31 7.26
N ARG A 79 10.25 12.21 7.16
CA ARG A 79 9.48 11.10 7.73
C ARG A 79 9.79 9.79 7.02
N LYS A 80 9.76 9.77 5.69
CA LYS A 80 10.13 8.61 4.88
C LYS A 80 11.48 8.03 5.33
N TYR A 81 12.49 8.89 5.46
CA TYR A 81 13.81 8.48 5.94
C TYR A 81 13.75 7.89 7.36
N GLN A 82 13.03 8.54 8.28
CA GLN A 82 12.86 8.06 9.66
C GLN A 82 12.20 6.69 9.73
N TYR A 83 11.18 6.39 8.92
CA TYR A 83 10.51 5.08 8.93
C TYR A 83 11.44 3.96 8.50
N GLY A 84 12.15 4.12 7.38
CA GLY A 84 13.14 3.14 6.95
C GLY A 84 14.22 2.91 8.00
N ARG A 85 14.77 4.00 8.55
CA ARG A 85 15.83 3.94 9.56
C ARG A 85 15.38 3.29 10.87
N THR A 86 14.20 3.66 11.37
CA THR A 86 13.64 3.11 12.63
C THR A 86 13.34 1.62 12.49
N MET A 87 12.80 1.21 11.34
CA MET A 87 12.54 -0.19 11.05
C MET A 87 13.83 -1.00 11.02
N GLU A 88 14.93 -0.48 10.45
CA GLU A 88 16.24 -1.15 10.48
C GLU A 88 16.82 -1.27 11.89
N LEU A 89 16.64 -0.24 12.73
CA LEU A 89 17.19 -0.21 14.09
C LEU A 89 16.45 -1.15 15.05
N ARG A 90 15.13 -1.30 14.88
CA ARG A 90 14.26 -2.08 15.79
C ARG A 90 13.88 -3.47 15.25
N ASP A 91 14.07 -3.72 13.96
CA ASP A 91 13.46 -4.85 13.24
C ASP A 91 11.94 -4.97 13.49
N CYS A 92 11.25 -3.83 13.48
CA CYS A 92 9.84 -3.72 13.90
C CYS A 92 8.84 -3.78 12.73
N PHE A 93 9.06 -4.67 11.76
CA PHE A 93 8.14 -4.80 10.63
C PHE A 93 6.81 -5.40 11.09
N PRO A 94 5.65 -4.76 10.85
CA PRO A 94 4.40 -5.09 11.54
C PRO A 94 3.63 -6.28 10.95
N PHE A 95 4.15 -6.92 9.90
CA PHE A 95 3.44 -8.01 9.20
C PHE A 95 4.23 -9.32 9.28
N GLU A 96 3.57 -10.35 9.78
CA GLU A 96 4.08 -11.73 9.75
C GLU A 96 3.76 -12.39 8.41
N TYR A 97 4.71 -13.15 7.87
CA TYR A 97 4.55 -13.87 6.61
C TYR A 97 5.47 -15.09 6.53
N ALA A 98 5.09 -16.06 5.70
CA ALA A 98 5.93 -17.20 5.36
C ALA A 98 6.80 -16.92 4.13
N ARG A 99 7.97 -17.57 4.08
CA ARG A 99 8.92 -17.51 2.95
C ARG A 99 8.85 -18.73 2.04
N GLU A 100 7.84 -19.57 2.23
CA GLU A 100 7.63 -20.81 1.50
C GLU A 100 6.19 -20.85 1.01
N ALA A 101 5.99 -21.32 -0.22
CA ALA A 101 4.67 -21.47 -0.80
C ALA A 101 3.87 -22.57 -0.07
N LEU A 102 2.56 -22.36 0.10
CA LEU A 102 1.66 -23.42 0.57
C LEU A 102 1.47 -24.45 -0.55
N GLU A 103 1.61 -25.74 -0.22
CA GLU A 103 1.25 -26.82 -1.12
C GLU A 103 -0.29 -26.92 -1.20
N VAL A 104 -0.88 -26.49 -2.31
CA VAL A 104 -2.32 -26.55 -2.55
C VAL A 104 -2.71 -27.95 -3.04
N LYS A 105 -3.46 -28.72 -2.22
CA LYS A 105 -3.95 -30.06 -2.59
C LYS A 105 -5.41 -30.04 -3.00
N ARG A 106 -6.21 -29.19 -2.36
CA ARG A 106 -7.64 -29.01 -2.63
C ARG A 106 -7.97 -27.56 -2.92
N LEU A 107 -8.39 -27.30 -4.15
CA LEU A 107 -8.84 -25.99 -4.62
C LEU A 107 -10.36 -25.86 -4.49
N CYS A 108 -10.84 -24.69 -4.08
CA CYS A 108 -12.26 -24.36 -4.03
C CYS A 108 -12.62 -23.16 -4.91
N MET A 109 -13.74 -23.21 -5.63
CA MET A 109 -14.16 -22.17 -6.57
C MET A 109 -15.68 -22.06 -6.65
N VAL A 110 -16.17 -20.90 -7.08
CA VAL A 110 -17.58 -20.75 -7.47
C VAL A 110 -17.84 -21.59 -8.71
N LYS A 111 -18.95 -22.34 -8.73
CA LYS A 111 -19.28 -23.30 -9.80
C LYS A 111 -19.33 -22.66 -11.18
N GLU A 112 -19.90 -21.47 -11.29
CA GLU A 112 -20.00 -20.69 -12.53
C GLU A 112 -18.61 -20.24 -13.03
N GLU A 113 -17.62 -20.17 -12.15
CA GLU A 113 -16.25 -19.77 -12.47
C GLU A 113 -15.33 -20.97 -12.79
N LEU A 114 -15.81 -22.22 -12.71
CA LEU A 114 -14.99 -23.43 -12.93
C LEU A 114 -14.26 -23.45 -14.29
N TYR A 115 -14.74 -22.70 -15.28
CA TYR A 115 -14.10 -22.56 -16.59
C TYR A 115 -12.73 -21.86 -16.54
N ILE A 116 -12.42 -21.09 -15.49
CA ILE A 116 -11.13 -20.42 -15.34
C ILE A 116 -10.05 -21.32 -14.75
N CYS A 117 -10.41 -22.49 -14.19
CA CYS A 117 -9.44 -23.43 -13.62
C CYS A 117 -8.57 -24.06 -14.72
N ASP A 118 -7.27 -23.80 -14.66
CA ASP A 118 -6.25 -24.34 -15.57
C ASP A 118 -5.08 -25.03 -14.84
N CYS A 119 -5.11 -25.06 -13.49
CA CYS A 119 -4.02 -25.57 -12.67
C CYS A 119 -4.18 -27.03 -12.22
N CYS A 120 -5.40 -27.58 -12.26
CA CYS A 120 -5.71 -28.97 -11.91
C CYS A 120 -6.92 -29.50 -12.70
N SER A 121 -7.25 -30.80 -12.52
CA SER A 121 -8.46 -31.36 -13.10
C SER A 121 -9.70 -30.71 -12.48
N LYS A 122 -10.70 -30.41 -13.29
CA LYS A 122 -11.99 -29.86 -12.81
C LYS A 122 -12.72 -30.80 -11.86
N ASP A 123 -12.49 -32.11 -12.00
CA ASP A 123 -13.07 -33.13 -11.11
C ASP A 123 -12.45 -33.11 -9.70
N ASP A 124 -11.27 -32.50 -9.56
CA ASP A 124 -10.55 -32.37 -8.28
C ASP A 124 -10.86 -31.03 -7.56
N VAL A 125 -11.64 -30.14 -8.19
CA VAL A 125 -12.03 -28.85 -7.63
C VAL A 125 -13.29 -28.99 -6.80
N LEU A 126 -13.25 -28.52 -5.56
CA LEU A 126 -14.45 -28.33 -4.76
C LEU A 126 -15.23 -27.12 -5.30
N THR A 127 -16.40 -27.34 -5.88
CA THR A 127 -17.26 -26.24 -6.34
C THR A 127 -18.30 -25.87 -5.30
N VAL A 128 -18.54 -24.57 -5.12
CA VAL A 128 -19.55 -24.00 -4.24
C VAL A 128 -20.39 -22.96 -4.99
N ASP A 129 -21.47 -22.47 -4.38
CA ASP A 129 -22.40 -21.54 -5.06
C ASP A 129 -22.05 -20.05 -4.81
N SER A 130 -21.14 -19.75 -3.89
CA SER A 130 -20.74 -18.36 -3.58
C SER A 130 -19.32 -18.23 -3.00
N TYR A 131 -18.75 -17.03 -3.04
CA TYR A 131 -17.47 -16.72 -2.38
C TYR A 131 -17.54 -16.90 -0.86
N GLU A 132 -18.69 -16.66 -0.22
CA GLU A 132 -18.88 -16.89 1.22
C GLU A 132 -18.70 -18.38 1.57
N GLU A 133 -19.22 -19.27 0.72
CA GLU A 133 -19.04 -20.72 0.88
C GLU A 133 -17.60 -21.17 0.62
N ILE A 134 -16.83 -20.47 -0.23
CA ILE A 134 -15.38 -20.72 -0.35
C ILE A 134 -14.71 -20.46 1.01
N GLY A 135 -15.08 -19.36 1.67
CA GLY A 135 -14.58 -19.03 3.00
C GLY A 135 -14.87 -20.10 4.02
N ALA A 136 -16.13 -20.53 4.12
CA ALA A 136 -16.54 -21.60 5.01
C ALA A 136 -15.78 -22.92 4.72
N ALA A 137 -15.61 -23.28 3.44
CA ALA A 137 -14.90 -24.50 3.06
C ALA A 137 -13.41 -24.45 3.44
N MET A 138 -12.75 -23.30 3.26
CA MET A 138 -11.35 -23.12 3.64
C MET A 138 -11.17 -23.13 5.16
N GLU A 139 -12.03 -22.44 5.92
CA GLU A 139 -11.98 -22.43 7.39
C GLU A 139 -12.20 -23.81 8.00
N ASN A 140 -13.14 -24.58 7.46
CA ASN A 140 -13.42 -25.95 7.87
C ASN A 140 -12.38 -26.98 7.38
N GLY A 141 -11.33 -26.54 6.68
CA GLY A 141 -10.24 -27.40 6.19
C GLY A 141 -10.63 -28.32 5.03
N GLN A 142 -11.78 -28.07 4.39
CA GLN A 142 -12.22 -28.80 3.21
C GLN A 142 -11.40 -28.40 1.97
N ALA A 143 -10.91 -27.16 1.92
CA ALA A 143 -10.03 -26.64 0.89
C ALA A 143 -8.78 -25.97 1.48
N ASP A 144 -7.68 -26.01 0.72
CA ASP A 144 -6.41 -25.36 1.09
C ASP A 144 -6.31 -23.94 0.51
N ALA A 145 -6.90 -23.74 -0.66
CA ALA A 145 -6.93 -22.48 -1.38
C ALA A 145 -8.28 -22.25 -2.08
N GLY A 146 -8.59 -20.99 -2.31
CA GLY A 146 -9.68 -20.54 -3.18
C GLY A 146 -9.14 -19.96 -4.48
N MET A 147 -9.94 -20.02 -5.54
CA MET A 147 -9.64 -19.30 -6.79
C MET A 147 -10.89 -18.58 -7.29
N GLY A 148 -10.70 -17.39 -7.84
CA GLY A 148 -11.79 -16.62 -8.43
C GLY A 148 -11.35 -15.38 -9.18
N ILE A 149 -12.30 -14.70 -9.81
CA ILE A 149 -12.08 -13.47 -10.58
C ILE A 149 -12.13 -12.25 -9.65
N ILE A 150 -11.02 -11.53 -9.52
CA ILE A 150 -10.95 -10.31 -8.67
C ILE A 150 -11.31 -9.04 -9.44
N GLU A 151 -11.08 -9.03 -10.76
CA GLU A 151 -11.29 -7.88 -11.63
C GLU A 151 -11.53 -8.37 -13.06
N GLU A 152 -12.52 -7.79 -13.74
CA GLU A 152 -12.83 -8.07 -15.14
C GLU A 152 -13.14 -6.79 -15.91
N VAL A 153 -12.53 -6.65 -17.09
CA VAL A 153 -12.79 -5.51 -17.98
C VAL A 153 -14.25 -5.53 -18.44
N GLY A 154 -14.94 -4.40 -18.25
CA GLY A 154 -16.36 -4.24 -18.60
C GLY A 154 -17.34 -4.64 -17.49
N VAL A 155 -16.89 -5.39 -16.48
CA VAL A 155 -17.69 -5.75 -15.30
C VAL A 155 -17.25 -4.93 -14.07
N GLY A 156 -15.95 -4.79 -13.84
CA GLY A 156 -15.37 -4.08 -12.70
C GLY A 156 -14.67 -5.03 -11.72
N VAL A 157 -14.65 -4.63 -10.45
CA VAL A 157 -14.01 -5.39 -9.36
C VAL A 157 -15.01 -6.28 -8.63
N SER A 158 -14.58 -7.45 -8.18
CA SER A 158 -15.44 -8.38 -7.42
C SER A 158 -15.53 -7.95 -5.96
N ASP A 159 -16.62 -7.28 -5.58
CA ASP A 159 -16.89 -6.88 -4.19
C ASP A 159 -16.97 -8.08 -3.24
N ALA A 160 -17.50 -9.21 -3.71
CA ALA A 160 -17.64 -10.43 -2.92
C ALA A 160 -16.26 -11.00 -2.56
N LEU A 161 -15.35 -11.11 -3.53
CA LEU A 161 -14.00 -11.61 -3.28
C LEU A 161 -13.17 -10.65 -2.43
N HIS A 162 -13.27 -9.32 -2.65
CA HIS A 162 -12.60 -8.36 -1.77
C HIS A 162 -13.14 -8.42 -0.33
N SER A 163 -14.45 -8.63 -0.15
CA SER A 163 -15.04 -8.83 1.19
C SER A 163 -14.52 -10.10 1.85
N LEU A 164 -14.40 -11.19 1.08
CA LEU A 164 -13.86 -12.46 1.56
C LEU A 164 -12.42 -12.30 2.05
N LEU A 165 -11.54 -11.72 1.24
CA LEU A 165 -10.13 -11.46 1.60
C LEU A 165 -9.99 -10.50 2.79
N LEU A 166 -10.94 -9.58 2.98
CA LEU A 166 -10.88 -8.57 4.02
C LEU A 166 -11.37 -9.09 5.39
N ASN A 167 -12.40 -9.92 5.36
CA ASN A 167 -13.09 -10.43 6.55
C ASN A 167 -12.47 -11.72 7.08
N HIS A 168 -11.84 -12.50 6.19
CA HIS A 168 -11.11 -13.70 6.53
C HIS A 168 -9.62 -13.41 6.34
N ALA A 169 -8.74 -13.97 7.18
CA ALA A 169 -7.28 -13.80 7.06
C ALA A 169 -6.73 -14.59 5.86
N PHE A 170 -7.21 -14.25 4.66
CA PHE A 170 -6.86 -14.87 3.40
C PHE A 170 -6.05 -13.89 2.57
N TYR A 171 -5.10 -14.43 1.83
CA TYR A 171 -4.11 -13.66 1.11
C TYR A 171 -3.97 -14.22 -0.31
N ILE A 172 -3.97 -13.33 -1.29
CA ILE A 172 -3.67 -13.69 -2.68
C ILE A 172 -2.21 -14.17 -2.73
N THR A 173 -2.00 -15.33 -3.34
CA THR A 173 -0.69 -15.98 -3.51
C THR A 173 -0.25 -16.04 -4.98
N ASP A 174 -1.19 -16.09 -5.92
CA ASP A 174 -0.92 -16.06 -7.37
C ASP A 174 -2.01 -15.29 -8.10
N CYS A 175 -1.65 -14.64 -9.20
CA CYS A 175 -2.58 -13.95 -10.08
C CYS A 175 -2.23 -14.20 -11.55
N ARG A 176 -3.25 -14.43 -12.38
CA ARG A 176 -3.09 -14.62 -13.82
C ARG A 176 -4.09 -13.74 -14.56
N VAL A 177 -3.60 -13.06 -15.58
CA VAL A 177 -4.45 -12.32 -16.51
C VAL A 177 -4.90 -13.25 -17.63
N ARG A 178 -6.15 -13.71 -17.59
CA ARG A 178 -6.77 -14.47 -18.68
C ARG A 178 -7.29 -13.49 -19.75
N ARG A 179 -7.05 -13.81 -21.01
CA ARG A 179 -7.56 -13.07 -22.18
C ARG A 179 -8.42 -14.02 -23.01
N GLU A 180 -9.71 -13.70 -23.17
CA GLU A 180 -10.64 -14.50 -23.95
C GLU A 180 -11.45 -13.59 -24.87
N LYS A 181 -11.14 -13.62 -26.18
CA LYS A 181 -11.68 -12.75 -27.23
C LYS A 181 -11.69 -11.25 -26.85
N ASP A 182 -12.77 -10.80 -26.21
CA ASP A 182 -13.04 -9.42 -25.81
C ASP A 182 -13.08 -9.20 -24.29
N SER A 183 -12.97 -10.27 -23.49
CA SER A 183 -12.88 -10.19 -22.02
C SER A 183 -11.45 -10.39 -21.54
N ARG A 184 -11.12 -9.66 -20.48
CA ARG A 184 -9.85 -9.74 -19.79
C ARG A 184 -10.12 -9.78 -18.30
N GLN A 185 -9.66 -10.85 -17.67
CA GLN A 185 -9.96 -11.18 -16.27
C GLN A 185 -8.67 -11.35 -15.49
N LYS A 186 -8.58 -10.75 -14.31
CA LYS A 186 -7.59 -11.12 -13.30
C LYS A 186 -8.18 -12.23 -12.44
N VAL A 187 -7.60 -13.42 -12.57
CA VAL A 187 -7.93 -14.57 -11.75
C VAL A 187 -6.88 -14.69 -10.66
N VAL A 188 -7.31 -14.80 -9.41
CA VAL A 188 -6.43 -14.92 -8.26
C VAL A 188 -6.61 -16.26 -7.58
N THR A 189 -5.51 -16.82 -7.08
CA THR A 189 -5.51 -17.89 -6.08
C THR A 189 -5.22 -17.26 -4.73
N PHE A 190 -5.92 -17.68 -3.68
CA PHE A 190 -5.73 -17.16 -2.32
C PHE A 190 -5.76 -18.28 -1.28
N ALA A 191 -5.02 -18.08 -0.19
CA ALA A 191 -4.82 -19.08 0.86
C ALA A 191 -4.85 -18.44 2.26
N ARG A 192 -4.86 -19.26 3.31
CA ARG A 192 -4.97 -18.86 4.73
C ARG A 192 -3.68 -18.30 5.35
N ARG A 193 -2.67 -18.02 4.53
CA ARG A 193 -1.34 -17.60 4.99
C ARG A 193 -0.77 -16.58 4.04
N LEU A 194 -0.27 -15.47 4.59
CA LEU A 194 0.49 -14.49 3.81
C LEU A 194 1.86 -15.07 3.48
N GLU A 195 2.20 -15.05 2.20
CA GLU A 195 3.45 -15.58 1.67
C GLU A 195 4.20 -14.46 0.96
N VAL A 196 5.51 -14.43 1.10
CA VAL A 196 6.38 -13.48 0.41
C VAL A 196 7.50 -14.27 -0.23
N LEU A 197 7.43 -14.40 -1.55
CA LEU A 197 8.39 -15.17 -2.34
C LEU A 197 9.20 -14.24 -3.25
N PRO A 198 10.43 -14.63 -3.64
CA PRO A 198 11.29 -13.81 -4.50
C PRO A 198 10.67 -13.41 -5.84
N GLU A 199 9.79 -14.25 -6.40
CA GLU A 199 9.11 -14.04 -7.68
C GLU A 199 7.88 -13.13 -7.60
N HIS A 200 7.45 -12.72 -6.39
CA HIS A 200 6.32 -11.83 -6.23
C HIS A 200 6.63 -10.46 -6.84
N ASN A 201 5.64 -9.91 -7.55
CA ASN A 201 5.75 -8.63 -8.26
C ASN A 201 4.55 -7.71 -8.01
N ARG A 202 3.58 -8.16 -7.20
CA ARG A 202 2.42 -7.40 -6.78
C ARG A 202 2.21 -7.51 -5.27
N ILE A 203 1.67 -6.44 -4.71
CA ILE A 203 1.14 -6.41 -3.35
C ILE A 203 -0.24 -5.76 -3.41
N LYS A 204 -1.27 -6.47 -2.96
CA LYS A 204 -2.62 -5.90 -2.83
C LYS A 204 -2.84 -5.45 -1.40
N ILE A 205 -3.28 -4.21 -1.22
CA ILE A 205 -3.54 -3.62 0.09
C ILE A 205 -4.95 -3.05 0.14
N MET A 206 -5.51 -3.02 1.35
CA MET A 206 -6.67 -2.20 1.70
C MET A 206 -6.20 -1.17 2.73
N PHE A 207 -6.56 0.09 2.55
CA PHE A 207 -6.32 1.11 3.56
C PHE A 207 -7.50 2.07 3.76
N GLU A 208 -7.59 2.60 4.97
CA GLU A 208 -8.53 3.65 5.35
C GLU A 208 -7.78 4.95 5.63
N CYS A 209 -8.28 6.05 5.06
CA CYS A 209 -7.66 7.35 5.19
C CYS A 209 -8.18 8.07 6.44
N PRO A 210 -7.35 8.84 7.16
CA PRO A 210 -7.85 9.77 8.17
C PRO A 210 -8.86 10.73 7.53
N ASN A 211 -10.00 10.99 8.19
CA ASN A 211 -11.08 11.81 7.65
C ASN A 211 -10.76 13.32 7.70
N ARG A 212 -9.86 13.74 6.81
CA ARG A 212 -9.43 15.14 6.64
C ARG A 212 -9.03 15.39 5.19
N SER A 213 -9.10 16.65 4.78
CA SER A 213 -8.77 17.06 3.42
C SER A 213 -7.33 16.68 3.05
N GLY A 214 -7.16 16.05 1.89
CA GLY A 214 -5.86 15.69 1.33
C GLY A 214 -5.26 14.36 1.81
N SER A 215 -5.91 13.60 2.71
CA SER A 215 -5.38 12.34 3.22
C SER A 215 -5.05 11.32 2.13
N LEU A 216 -5.97 11.08 1.19
CA LEU A 216 -5.72 10.15 0.08
C LEU A 216 -4.52 10.61 -0.76
N SER A 217 -4.46 11.91 -1.12
CA SER A 217 -3.34 12.47 -1.89
C SER A 217 -2.00 12.28 -1.17
N SER A 218 -1.97 12.44 0.16
CA SER A 218 -0.78 12.21 0.98
C SER A 218 -0.32 10.75 0.92
N ILE A 219 -1.25 9.79 0.99
CA ILE A 219 -0.94 8.34 0.92
C ILE A 219 -0.42 7.97 -0.48
N LEU A 220 -1.05 8.47 -1.54
CA LEU A 220 -0.59 8.24 -2.91
C LEU A 220 0.79 8.85 -3.15
N SER A 221 1.04 10.05 -2.61
CA SER A 221 2.35 10.69 -2.68
C SER A 221 3.40 9.88 -1.93
N MET A 222 3.07 9.34 -0.75
CA MET A 222 3.95 8.44 0.00
C MET A 222 4.35 7.22 -0.83
N ILE A 223 3.40 6.52 -1.46
CA ILE A 223 3.70 5.37 -2.33
C ILE A 223 4.65 5.77 -3.47
N SER A 224 4.35 6.89 -4.14
CA SER A 224 5.19 7.45 -5.21
C SER A 224 6.59 7.82 -4.74
N ASP A 225 6.75 8.31 -3.51
CA ASP A 225 8.05 8.68 -2.95
C ASP A 225 8.99 7.49 -2.81
N TYR A 226 8.46 6.29 -2.56
CA TYR A 226 9.24 5.05 -2.56
C TYR A 226 9.52 4.52 -3.98
N GLY A 227 9.08 5.22 -5.03
CA GLY A 227 9.27 4.81 -6.42
C GLY A 227 8.35 3.68 -6.84
N VAL A 228 7.24 3.48 -6.13
CA VAL A 228 6.29 2.37 -6.36
C VAL A 228 5.17 2.83 -7.27
N ASN A 229 4.92 2.07 -8.34
CA ASN A 229 3.79 2.30 -9.22
C ASN A 229 2.53 1.59 -8.71
N LEU A 230 1.36 2.19 -8.97
CA LEU A 230 0.06 1.56 -8.77
C LEU A 230 -0.42 0.95 -10.09
N THR A 231 -0.88 -0.30 -10.06
CA THR A 231 -1.52 -0.95 -11.22
C THR A 231 -3.03 -0.92 -11.14
N GLU A 232 -3.58 -0.66 -9.95
CA GLU A 232 -5.01 -0.59 -9.69
C GLU A 232 -5.25 0.26 -8.43
N ILE A 233 -6.30 1.08 -8.46
CA ILE A 233 -6.86 1.72 -7.28
C ILE A 233 -8.37 1.92 -7.43
N HIS A 234 -9.13 1.51 -6.42
CA HIS A 234 -10.56 1.78 -6.32
C HIS A 234 -10.98 2.05 -4.88
N SER A 235 -12.09 2.77 -4.72
CA SER A 235 -12.69 3.04 -3.42
C SER A 235 -13.97 2.24 -3.24
N ARG A 236 -14.26 1.90 -1.99
CA ARG A 236 -15.53 1.30 -1.60
C ARG A 236 -16.08 2.04 -0.38
N PRO A 237 -17.32 2.55 -0.45
CA PRO A 237 -17.94 3.14 0.72
C PRO A 237 -18.30 2.05 1.74
N PHE A 238 -18.22 2.41 3.01
CA PHE A 238 -18.74 1.56 4.09
C PHE A 238 -19.32 2.43 5.21
N GLN A 239 -20.20 1.83 5.99
CA GLN A 239 -20.86 2.51 7.11
C GLN A 239 -20.23 2.06 8.43
N GLN A 240 -19.86 3.02 9.26
CA GLN A 240 -19.43 2.78 10.64
C GLN A 240 -20.27 3.68 11.56
N GLY A 241 -21.23 3.08 12.27
CA GLY A 241 -22.27 3.82 12.97
C GLY A 241 -23.05 4.73 12.00
N ASP A 242 -23.13 6.01 12.31
CA ASP A 242 -23.83 7.02 11.48
C ASP A 242 -22.90 7.74 10.47
N THR A 243 -21.64 7.31 10.36
CA THR A 243 -20.65 7.95 9.49
C THR A 243 -20.45 7.18 8.18
N TRP A 244 -20.42 7.93 7.08
CA TRP A 244 -20.06 7.44 5.75
C TRP A 244 -18.56 7.53 5.56
N ASN A 245 -17.90 6.39 5.44
CA ASN A 245 -16.45 6.30 5.28
C ASN A 245 -16.09 5.62 3.96
N TYR A 246 -14.82 5.76 3.58
CA TYR A 246 -14.27 5.10 2.41
C TYR A 246 -13.05 4.29 2.80
N ARG A 247 -13.00 3.07 2.27
CA ARG A 247 -11.76 2.30 2.18
C ARG A 247 -11.29 2.25 0.74
N PHE A 248 -9.99 2.16 0.58
CA PHE A 248 -9.34 2.12 -0.72
C PHE A 248 -8.62 0.79 -0.84
N PHE A 249 -8.77 0.18 -2.01
CA PHE A 249 -7.97 -0.97 -2.40
C PHE A 249 -6.97 -0.48 -3.43
N ALA A 250 -5.73 -0.95 -3.31
CA ALA A 250 -4.69 -0.62 -4.25
C ALA A 250 -3.82 -1.84 -4.53
N GLU A 251 -3.35 -1.95 -5.76
CA GLU A 251 -2.36 -2.94 -6.18
C GLU A 251 -1.04 -2.23 -6.48
N LEU A 252 -0.01 -2.56 -5.71
CA LEU A 252 1.34 -2.03 -5.83
C LEU A 252 2.16 -2.93 -6.76
N SER A 253 2.91 -2.34 -7.69
CA SER A 253 3.94 -3.06 -8.45
C SER A 253 5.23 -3.15 -7.64
N ALA A 254 5.33 -4.12 -6.74
CA ALA A 254 6.40 -4.23 -5.76
C ALA A 254 6.61 -5.66 -5.25
N ASN A 255 7.77 -5.92 -4.64
CA ASN A 255 8.04 -7.13 -3.86
C ASN A 255 8.26 -6.77 -2.38
N MET A 256 7.52 -7.44 -1.49
CA MET A 256 7.48 -7.17 -0.05
C MET A 256 8.78 -7.55 0.69
N ASP A 257 9.66 -8.37 0.11
CA ASP A 257 10.94 -8.75 0.73
C ASP A 257 12.01 -7.66 0.64
N THR A 258 11.78 -6.62 -0.19
CA THR A 258 12.73 -5.51 -0.33
C THR A 258 12.64 -4.53 0.84
N LYS A 259 13.78 -3.96 1.26
CA LYS A 259 13.86 -3.05 2.42
C LYS A 259 13.00 -1.82 2.24
N GLU A 260 13.01 -1.25 1.04
CA GLU A 260 12.27 -0.04 0.69
C GLU A 260 10.76 -0.26 0.78
N ILE A 261 10.28 -1.41 0.31
CA ILE A 261 8.85 -1.74 0.34
C ILE A 261 8.40 -2.09 1.75
N ARG A 262 9.24 -2.78 2.55
CA ARG A 262 8.96 -2.99 3.98
C ARG A 262 8.84 -1.67 4.72
N ALA A 263 9.73 -0.71 4.43
CA ALA A 263 9.67 0.63 5.01
C ALA A 263 8.40 1.40 4.58
N LEU A 264 7.99 1.31 3.31
CA LEU A 264 6.72 1.86 2.82
C LEU A 264 5.53 1.25 3.57
N LEU A 265 5.45 -0.07 3.66
CA LEU A 265 4.34 -0.75 4.34
C LEU A 265 4.30 -0.44 5.83
N TYR A 266 5.46 -0.33 6.48
CA TYR A 266 5.54 0.15 7.86
C TYR A 266 5.04 1.58 7.98
N GLN A 267 5.47 2.49 7.10
CA GLN A 267 5.00 3.88 7.14
C GLN A 267 3.49 3.98 6.90
N LEU A 268 2.95 3.26 5.90
CA LEU A 268 1.52 3.21 5.64
C LEU A 268 0.77 2.74 6.89
N SER A 269 1.24 1.67 7.54
CA SER A 269 0.58 1.13 8.75
C SER A 269 0.52 2.12 9.92
N GLN A 270 1.36 3.16 9.91
CA GLN A 270 1.44 4.16 10.98
C GLN A 270 0.72 5.47 10.62
N GLU A 271 0.50 5.74 9.33
CA GLU A 271 -0.12 6.99 8.85
C GLU A 271 -1.54 6.81 8.28
N THR A 272 -2.00 5.57 8.11
CA THR A 272 -3.40 5.23 7.78
C THR A 272 -4.19 4.90 9.05
N GLU A 273 -5.51 5.05 9.01
CA GLU A 273 -6.38 4.60 10.13
C GLU A 273 -6.41 3.07 10.22
N GLU A 274 -6.46 2.40 9.07
CA GLU A 274 -6.35 0.95 8.95
C GLU A 274 -5.53 0.61 7.71
N LEU A 275 -4.69 -0.41 7.81
CA LEU A 275 -3.98 -1.02 6.69
C LEU A 275 -4.06 -2.54 6.81
N LYS A 276 -4.50 -3.20 5.74
CA LYS A 276 -4.45 -4.66 5.60
C LYS A 276 -3.73 -5.05 4.33
N ILE A 277 -2.83 -6.03 4.45
CA ILE A 277 -2.25 -6.71 3.30
C ILE A 277 -3.23 -7.79 2.86
N LEU A 278 -3.68 -7.74 1.61
CA LEU A 278 -4.56 -8.73 1.01
C LEU A 278 -3.79 -9.77 0.17
N GLY A 279 -2.49 -9.58 0.02
CA GLY A 279 -1.61 -10.55 -0.62
C GLY A 279 -0.30 -9.91 -1.08
N SER A 280 0.75 -10.73 -1.10
CA SER A 280 1.93 -10.51 -1.92
C SER A 280 1.96 -11.71 -2.87
N TYR A 281 2.06 -11.45 -4.17
CA TYR A 281 1.90 -12.51 -5.15
C TYR A 281 2.64 -12.21 -6.44
N ARG A 282 2.84 -13.26 -7.22
CA ARG A 282 3.21 -13.16 -8.61
C ARG A 282 1.96 -12.92 -9.45
N CYS A 283 2.01 -11.93 -10.34
CA CYS A 283 0.99 -11.67 -11.33
C CYS A 283 1.58 -11.89 -12.73
N GLU A 284 1.07 -12.90 -13.43
CA GLU A 284 1.43 -13.21 -14.81
C GLU A 284 0.50 -12.49 -15.81
N GLY A 285 1.11 -11.84 -16.81
CA GLY A 285 0.42 -11.20 -17.93
C GLY A 285 0.49 -9.66 -17.90
N ASP A 286 0.68 -9.06 -19.07
CA ASP A 286 0.88 -7.62 -19.19
C ASP A 286 -0.44 -6.85 -19.16
N PHE A 287 -0.49 -5.84 -18.29
CA PHE A 287 -1.43 -4.71 -18.24
C PHE A 287 -1.56 -3.99 -19.58
#